data_AF-A0A969LEQ4-F1
#
_entry.id   AF-A0A969LEQ4-F1
#
_cell.length_a   1.000
_cell.length_b   1.000
_cell.length_c   1.000
_cell.angle_alpha   90.00
_cell.angle_beta   90.00
_cell.angle_gamma   90.00
#
_symmetry.space_group_name_H-M   'P 1'
#
loop_
_entity.id
_entity.type
_entity.pdbx_description
1 polymer ?
#
loop_
_entity_poly.entity_id
_entity_poly.type
_entity_poly.pdbx_seq_one_letter_code
_entity_poly.pdbx_strand_id
1 'polypeptide(L)'
;MTLLSPRTEAAPPHATFIDMREPAFSPIGAFVPTAEQPFAFYLLGDIRLCYWQQPQDRPPFRTQSLLAALLLNPKPLRREQLVSMLFPNLPERDGRRRLSHLLWLLRQALPDLPLVTDAETILLPATARWLDVEAFQKGATSHSLDDWLHAIQLYRGISCQGATMTGCSNGAKP
;
A
#
# COMPACT_ATOMS: atom_id res chain seq x y z
N MET A 1 -71.73 -19.34 3.56
CA MET A 1 -70.72 -19.72 4.58
C MET A 1 -70.04 -20.97 4.04
N THR A 2 -68.83 -20.94 3.49
CA THR A 2 -67.56 -20.63 4.18
C THR A 2 -66.52 -20.09 3.20
N LEU A 3 -65.63 -19.27 3.74
CA LEU A 3 -64.65 -18.40 3.11
C LEU A 3 -63.37 -19.14 2.64
N LEU A 4 -62.80 -18.62 1.54
CA LEU A 4 -61.39 -18.25 1.33
C LEU A 4 -60.29 -19.11 2.00
N SER A 5 -59.40 -19.71 1.21
CA SER A 5 -58.02 -19.17 1.07
C SER A 5 -57.15 -19.91 0.03
N PRO A 6 -56.27 -19.18 -0.67
CA PRO A 6 -55.30 -19.70 -1.63
C PRO A 6 -54.05 -20.27 -0.94
N ARG A 7 -53.45 -21.24 -1.64
CA ARG A 7 -52.18 -21.91 -1.32
C ARG A 7 -51.06 -20.85 -1.32
N THR A 8 -50.57 -20.48 -0.13
CA THR A 8 -49.42 -19.58 0.01
C THR A 8 -48.15 -20.34 -0.32
N GLU A 9 -47.50 -19.88 -1.38
CA GLU A 9 -46.17 -20.28 -1.85
C GLU A 9 -45.13 -19.82 -0.82
N ALA A 10 -44.38 -20.77 -0.26
CA ALA A 10 -43.32 -20.50 0.69
C ALA A 10 -42.12 -19.87 -0.04
N ALA A 11 -41.96 -18.56 0.12
CA ALA A 11 -40.74 -17.83 -0.23
C ALA A 11 -39.55 -18.33 0.62
N PRO A 12 -38.33 -18.40 0.06
CA PRO A 12 -37.15 -18.85 0.80
C PRO A 12 -36.83 -17.89 1.95
N PRO A 13 -36.31 -18.39 3.09
CA PRO A 13 -35.93 -17.54 4.21
C PRO A 13 -34.84 -16.58 3.74
N HIS A 14 -35.20 -15.30 3.84
CA HIS A 14 -34.42 -14.14 3.50
C HIS A 14 -32.99 -14.27 4.03
N ALA A 15 -32.05 -14.09 3.10
CA ALA A 15 -30.68 -13.72 3.40
C ALA A 15 -30.70 -12.65 4.50
N THR A 16 -30.08 -12.99 5.62
CA THR A 16 -29.79 -12.07 6.71
C THR A 16 -29.21 -10.80 6.11
N PHE A 17 -30.02 -9.76 6.09
CA PHE A 17 -29.63 -8.41 5.76
C PHE A 17 -28.56 -8.02 6.79
N ILE A 18 -27.30 -8.11 6.38
CA ILE A 18 -26.17 -7.60 7.16
C ILE A 18 -26.46 -6.11 7.34
N ASP A 19 -26.81 -5.74 8.56
CA ASP A 19 -26.90 -4.37 9.01
C ASP A 19 -25.56 -3.69 8.69
N MET A 20 -25.53 -2.93 7.59
CA MET A 20 -24.43 -2.04 7.20
C MET A 20 -24.43 -0.81 8.09
N ARG A 21 -24.41 -1.02 9.41
CA ARG A 21 -23.93 -0.02 10.32
C ARG A 21 -22.43 -0.03 10.15
N GLU A 22 -21.91 0.98 9.44
CA GLU A 22 -20.47 1.17 9.22
C GLU A 22 -19.74 0.81 10.51
N PRO A 23 -18.90 -0.24 10.52
CA PRO A 23 -18.06 -0.47 11.68
C PRO A 23 -17.22 0.80 11.78
N ALA A 24 -17.37 1.50 12.90
CA ALA A 24 -16.48 2.56 13.29
C ALA A 24 -15.08 1.93 13.33
N PHE A 25 -14.42 2.01 12.18
CA PHE A 25 -13.16 1.36 11.89
C PHE A 25 -12.15 2.13 12.71
N SER A 26 -11.89 1.66 13.94
CA SER A 26 -10.84 2.23 14.76
C SER A 26 -9.54 2.11 13.96
N PRO A 27 -8.82 3.21 13.70
CA PRO A 27 -7.56 3.13 13.00
C PRO A 27 -6.56 2.45 13.93
N ILE A 28 -6.39 1.13 13.78
CA ILE A 28 -5.37 0.38 14.49
C ILE A 28 -4.03 0.82 13.87
N GLY A 29 -3.24 1.55 14.66
CA GLY A 29 -2.10 2.39 14.25
C GLY A 29 -0.90 1.68 13.59
N ALA A 30 -1.05 0.44 13.11
CA ALA A 30 -0.03 -0.26 12.33
C ALA A 30 -0.30 -0.26 10.82
N PHE A 31 -1.53 0.04 10.39
CA PHE A 31 -1.96 -0.04 8.98
C PHE A 31 -2.01 1.31 8.26
N VAL A 32 -1.65 2.39 8.95
CA VAL A 32 -1.66 3.76 8.41
C VAL A 32 -0.22 4.27 8.40
N PRO A 33 0.19 5.01 7.34
CA PRO A 33 1.46 5.72 7.38
C PRO A 33 1.51 6.67 8.59
N THR A 34 2.45 6.42 9.48
CA THR A 34 2.67 7.24 10.68
C THR A 34 3.25 8.60 10.29
N ALA A 35 2.96 9.65 11.06
CA ALA A 35 3.50 11.00 10.84
C ALA A 35 5.03 11.08 10.80
N GLU A 36 5.74 10.09 11.37
CA GLU A 36 7.21 10.00 11.33
C GLU A 36 7.76 9.49 10.01
N GLN A 37 6.91 8.90 9.16
CA GLN A 37 7.30 8.33 7.87
C GLN A 37 6.80 9.22 6.75
N PRO A 38 7.67 10.06 6.15
CA PRO A 38 7.23 11.02 5.15
C PRO A 38 6.78 10.34 3.87
N PHE A 39 7.25 9.11 3.58
CA PHE A 39 6.87 8.37 2.38
C PHE A 39 5.92 7.21 2.67
N ALA A 40 4.82 7.13 1.92
CA ALA A 40 3.92 6.00 1.87
C ALA A 40 3.88 5.43 0.45
N PHE A 41 4.20 4.13 0.32
CA PHE A 41 4.20 3.42 -0.97
C PHE A 41 3.05 2.42 -1.03
N TYR A 42 2.37 2.44 -2.17
CA TYR A 42 1.31 1.50 -2.50
C TYR A 42 1.75 0.68 -3.71
N LEU A 43 1.93 -0.61 -3.51
CA LEU A 43 2.33 -1.61 -4.52
C LEU A 43 1.20 -2.60 -4.83
N LEU A 44 0.18 -2.69 -3.97
CA LEU A 44 -1.01 -3.51 -4.22
C LEU A 44 -1.91 -2.78 -5.23
N GLY A 45 -1.89 -3.25 -6.47
CA GLY A 45 -2.58 -2.65 -7.60
C GLY A 45 -1.69 -1.63 -8.33
N ASP A 46 -2.20 -0.42 -8.52
CA ASP A 46 -1.46 0.66 -9.18
C ASP A 46 -0.38 1.26 -8.27
N ILE A 47 0.86 1.33 -8.77
CA ILE A 47 1.96 1.96 -8.03
C ILE A 47 1.63 3.43 -7.78
N ARG A 48 1.50 3.77 -6.50
CA ARG A 48 1.24 5.12 -6.00
C ARG A 48 2.21 5.45 -4.87
N LEU A 49 2.54 6.73 -4.78
CA LEU A 49 3.44 7.27 -3.77
C LEU A 49 2.81 8.50 -3.16
N CYS A 50 2.95 8.63 -1.85
CA CYS A 50 2.56 9.82 -1.13
C CYS A 50 3.71 10.32 -0.27
N TYR A 51 3.96 11.64 -0.33
CA TYR A 51 4.96 12.34 0.45
C TYR A 51 4.24 13.33 1.37
N TRP A 52 4.39 13.20 2.68
CA TRP A 52 3.62 13.96 3.68
C TRP A 52 2.10 13.94 3.40
N GLN A 53 1.56 12.74 3.12
CA GLN A 53 0.14 12.52 2.76
C GLN A 53 -0.30 13.18 1.43
N GLN A 54 0.59 13.84 0.70
CA GLN A 54 0.28 14.39 -0.61
C GLN A 54 0.64 13.39 -1.71
N PRO A 55 -0.31 13.05 -2.62
CA PRO A 55 -0.01 12.24 -3.79
C PRO A 55 1.13 12.84 -4.61
N GLN A 56 2.11 12.02 -4.90
CA GLN A 56 3.22 12.38 -5.78
C GLN A 56 2.99 11.78 -7.16
N ASP A 57 3.59 12.41 -8.16
CA ASP A 57 3.64 11.82 -9.49
C ASP A 57 4.31 10.45 -9.46
N ARG A 58 3.81 9.56 -10.31
CA ARG A 58 4.35 8.21 -10.40
C ARG A 58 5.81 8.29 -10.88
N PRO A 59 6.75 7.60 -10.23
CA PRO A 59 8.11 7.55 -10.72
C PRO A 59 8.15 6.93 -12.13
N PRO A 60 9.13 7.31 -12.96
CA PRO A 60 9.24 6.81 -14.33
C PRO A 60 9.09 5.29 -14.39
N PHE A 61 8.37 4.77 -15.40
CA PHE A 61 8.09 3.33 -15.51
C PHE A 61 9.36 2.47 -15.40
N ARG A 62 10.47 2.94 -15.97
CA ARG A 62 11.77 2.27 -15.94
C ARG A 62 12.38 2.14 -14.55
N THR A 63 12.03 3.03 -13.60
CA THR A 63 12.56 3.00 -12.22
C THR A 63 11.65 2.24 -11.26
N GLN A 64 10.42 1.90 -11.67
CA GLN A 64 9.45 1.22 -10.80
C GLN A 64 9.92 -0.16 -10.34
N SER A 65 10.54 -0.96 -11.22
CA SER A 65 11.08 -2.27 -10.83
C SER A 65 12.22 -2.15 -9.81
N LEU A 66 13.10 -1.14 -9.97
CA LEU A 66 14.15 -0.85 -9.01
C LEU A 66 13.56 -0.41 -7.67
N LEU A 67 12.60 0.51 -7.72
CA LEU A 67 11.92 0.99 -6.52
C LEU A 67 11.21 -0.16 -5.78
N ALA A 68 10.45 -1.00 -6.49
CA ALA A 68 9.80 -2.17 -5.93
C ALA A 68 10.82 -3.14 -5.29
N ALA A 69 11.95 -3.40 -5.95
CA ALA A 69 12.99 -4.25 -5.38
C ALA A 69 13.57 -3.68 -4.06
N LEU A 70 13.79 -2.36 -3.99
CA LEU A 70 14.27 -1.69 -2.77
C LEU A 70 13.19 -1.64 -1.68
N LEU A 71 11.92 -1.46 -2.05
CA LEU A 71 10.80 -1.45 -1.12
C LEU A 71 10.60 -2.84 -0.51
N LEU A 72 10.62 -3.91 -1.32
CA LEU A 72 10.41 -5.28 -0.81
C LEU A 72 11.59 -5.84 -0.04
N ASN A 73 12.77 -5.21 -0.11
CA ASN A 73 13.99 -5.65 0.57
C ASN A 73 14.56 -4.54 1.45
N PRO A 74 14.10 -4.39 2.71
CA PRO A 74 14.57 -3.36 3.64
C PRO A 74 15.95 -3.68 4.26
N LYS A 75 16.84 -4.29 3.48
CA LYS A 75 18.22 -4.65 3.86
C LYS A 75 19.18 -4.14 2.78
N PRO A 76 20.46 -3.88 3.10
CA PRO A 76 21.44 -3.49 2.11
C PRO A 76 21.54 -4.54 0.99
N LEU A 77 21.20 -4.16 -0.23
CA LEU A 77 21.32 -5.00 -1.42
C LEU A 77 22.62 -4.66 -2.15
N ARG A 78 23.39 -5.69 -2.54
CA ARG A 78 24.55 -5.47 -3.40
C ARG A 78 24.09 -5.04 -4.79
N ARG A 79 24.84 -4.13 -5.42
CA ARG A 79 24.60 -3.70 -6.80
C ARG A 79 24.56 -4.89 -7.77
N GLU A 80 25.43 -5.87 -7.58
CA GLU A 80 25.47 -7.10 -8.39
C GLU A 80 24.16 -7.90 -8.27
N GLN A 81 23.65 -8.07 -7.05
CA GLN A 81 22.37 -8.76 -6.81
C GLN A 81 21.20 -8.03 -7.47
N LEU A 82 21.18 -6.69 -7.36
CA LEU A 82 20.17 -5.86 -8.03
C LEU A 82 20.25 -5.97 -9.56
N VAL A 83 21.46 -6.02 -10.11
CA VAL A 83 21.66 -6.23 -11.56
C VAL A 83 21.13 -7.59 -11.99
N SER A 84 21.49 -8.66 -11.30
CA SER A 84 21.02 -10.01 -11.63
C SER A 84 19.50 -10.15 -11.48
N MET A 85 18.91 -9.48 -10.48
CA MET A 85 17.46 -9.49 -10.25
C MET A 85 16.68 -8.69 -11.30
N LEU A 86 17.16 -7.50 -11.67
CA LEU A 86 16.45 -6.60 -12.59
C LEU A 86 16.76 -6.88 -14.07
N PHE A 87 17.96 -7.39 -14.36
CA PHE A 87 18.49 -7.54 -15.72
C PHE A 87 19.21 -8.89 -15.91
N PRO A 88 18.51 -10.03 -15.75
CA PRO A 88 19.14 -11.36 -15.81
C PRO A 88 19.82 -11.67 -17.15
N ASN A 89 19.40 -11.00 -18.24
CA ASN A 89 19.90 -11.24 -19.60
C ASN A 89 21.03 -10.28 -20.03
N LEU A 90 21.46 -9.35 -19.17
CA LEU A 90 22.50 -8.39 -19.52
C LEU A 90 23.86 -8.81 -18.94
N PRO A 91 24.96 -8.59 -19.67
CA PRO A 91 26.29 -8.66 -19.09
C PRO A 91 26.40 -7.73 -17.88
N GLU A 92 27.10 -8.18 -16.85
CA GLU A 92 27.15 -7.48 -15.56
C GLU A 92 27.59 -6.01 -15.68
N ARG A 93 28.59 -5.74 -16.54
CA ARG A 93 29.09 -4.38 -16.80
C ARG A 93 27.99 -3.45 -17.33
N ASP A 94 27.18 -3.93 -18.27
CA ASP A 94 26.08 -3.16 -18.85
C ASP A 94 24.92 -3.01 -17.86
N GLY A 95 24.64 -4.07 -17.11
CA GLY A 95 23.68 -4.05 -16.01
C GLY A 95 24.02 -3.00 -14.94
N ARG A 96 25.28 -2.92 -14.50
CA ARG A 96 25.75 -1.90 -13.53
C ARG A 96 25.59 -0.47 -14.07
N ARG A 97 25.88 -0.26 -15.35
CA ARG A 97 25.71 1.04 -16.01
C ARG A 97 24.24 1.44 -16.06
N ARG A 98 23.36 0.49 -16.40
CA ARG A 98 21.90 0.69 -16.42
C ARG A 98 21.33 0.94 -15.02
N LEU A 99 21.77 0.18 -14.01
CA LEU A 99 21.40 0.39 -12.62
C LEU A 99 21.77 1.80 -12.14
N SER A 100 22.97 2.27 -12.47
CA SER A 100 23.41 3.63 -12.12
C SER A 100 22.52 4.71 -12.74
N HIS A 101 22.12 4.52 -14.01
CA HIS A 101 21.18 5.42 -14.68
C HIS A 101 19.78 5.39 -14.03
N LEU A 102 19.26 4.21 -13.66
CA LEU A 102 17.98 4.10 -12.96
C LEU A 102 18.01 4.76 -11.58
N LEU A 103 19.10 4.62 -10.84
CA LEU A 103 19.27 5.29 -9.54
C LEU A 103 19.29 6.81 -9.70
N TRP A 104 19.99 7.31 -10.73
CA TRP A 104 19.99 8.73 -11.04
C TRP A 104 18.58 9.24 -11.36
N LEU A 105 17.84 8.54 -12.24
CA LEU A 105 16.45 8.88 -12.56
C LEU A 105 15.55 8.84 -11.32
N LEU A 106 15.73 7.85 -10.46
CA LEU A 106 14.94 7.71 -9.24
C LEU A 106 15.19 8.87 -8.27
N ARG A 107 16.45 9.29 -8.10
CA ARG A 107 16.79 10.46 -7.26
C ARG A 107 16.27 11.77 -7.84
N GLN A 108 16.20 11.90 -9.15
CA GLN A 108 15.61 13.08 -9.80
C GLN A 108 14.10 13.11 -9.59
N ALA A 109 13.43 11.96 -9.69
CA ALA A 109 11.99 11.86 -9.49
C ALA A 109 11.59 12.03 -8.01
N LEU A 110 12.40 11.48 -7.08
CA LEU A 110 12.13 11.44 -5.65
C LEU A 110 13.37 11.94 -4.87
N PRO A 111 13.61 13.26 -4.83
CA PRO A 111 14.83 13.83 -4.24
C PRO A 111 14.95 13.58 -2.73
N ASP A 112 13.83 13.61 -2.01
CA ASP A 112 13.80 13.42 -0.56
C ASP A 112 13.81 11.95 -0.14
N LEU A 113 13.84 11.01 -1.10
CA LEU A 113 13.84 9.58 -0.80
C LEU A 113 15.14 9.21 -0.06
N PRO A 114 15.07 8.62 1.15
CA PRO A 114 16.22 8.37 2.00
C PRO A 114 17.00 7.12 1.55
N LEU A 115 17.56 7.19 0.35
CA LEU A 115 18.41 6.16 -0.24
C LEU A 115 19.82 6.25 0.34
N VAL A 116 20.21 5.22 1.09
CA VAL A 116 21.59 5.04 1.53
C VAL A 116 22.32 4.26 0.46
N THR A 117 23.35 4.87 -0.13
CA THR A 117 24.17 4.22 -1.17
C THR A 117 25.63 4.25 -0.77
N ASP A 118 26.27 3.09 -0.83
CA ASP A 118 27.70 2.92 -0.72
C ASP A 118 28.30 2.53 -2.09
N ALA A 119 29.60 2.26 -2.18
CA ALA A 119 30.25 1.74 -3.39
C ALA A 119 29.58 0.45 -3.88
N GLU A 120 29.27 -0.48 -2.96
CA GLU A 120 28.77 -1.80 -3.32
C GLU A 120 27.28 -2.01 -3.04
N THR A 121 26.71 -1.27 -2.09
CA THR A 121 25.36 -1.53 -1.58
C THR A 121 24.40 -0.37 -1.73
N ILE A 122 23.12 -0.70 -1.78
CA ILE A 122 22.00 0.24 -1.85
C ILE A 122 20.96 -0.22 -0.84
N LEU A 123 20.48 0.71 -0.01
CA LEU A 123 19.48 0.47 1.03
C LEU A 123 18.43 1.57 0.99
N LEU A 124 17.16 1.17 1.09
CA LEU A 124 16.06 2.03 1.48
C LEU A 124 15.57 1.59 2.87
N PRO A 125 15.84 2.35 3.94
CA PRO A 125 15.47 1.94 5.30
C PRO A 125 13.96 1.80 5.47
N ALA A 126 13.49 0.68 6.03
CA ALA A 126 12.07 0.50 6.37
C ALA A 126 11.56 1.54 7.36
N THR A 127 12.41 2.07 8.25
CA THR A 127 12.01 3.10 9.21
C THR A 127 11.58 4.40 8.54
N ALA A 128 12.10 4.69 7.35
CA ALA A 128 11.88 5.95 6.68
C ALA A 128 10.68 5.93 5.70
N ARG A 129 9.96 4.80 5.63
CA ARG A 129 8.82 4.63 4.72
C ARG A 129 7.76 3.69 5.28
N TRP A 130 6.52 3.93 4.87
CA TRP A 130 5.43 2.98 5.01
C TRP A 130 5.22 2.20 3.70
N LEU A 131 4.83 0.93 3.79
CA LEU A 131 4.56 0.06 2.63
C LEU A 131 3.28 -0.76 2.86
N ASP A 132 2.35 -0.68 1.92
CA ASP A 132 1.07 -1.39 1.96
C ASP A 132 1.21 -2.91 2.00
N VAL A 133 2.19 -3.49 1.30
CA VAL A 133 2.47 -4.93 1.33
C VAL A 133 2.86 -5.40 2.73
N GLU A 134 3.69 -4.62 3.43
CA GLU A 134 4.10 -4.93 4.81
C GLU A 134 2.92 -4.80 5.78
N ALA A 135 2.08 -3.78 5.60
CA ALA A 135 0.86 -3.62 6.38
C ALA A 135 -0.12 -4.77 6.11
N PHE A 136 -0.33 -5.15 4.84
CA PHE A 136 -1.17 -6.28 4.44
C PHE A 136 -0.72 -7.58 5.09
N GLN A 137 0.58 -7.89 5.02
CA GLN A 137 1.15 -9.11 5.59
C GLN A 137 0.90 -9.18 7.11
N LYS A 138 1.10 -8.06 7.83
CA LYS A 138 0.83 -8.00 9.27
C LYS A 138 -0.65 -8.29 9.59
N GLY A 139 -1.58 -7.74 8.82
CA GLY A 139 -3.01 -7.98 8.99
C GLY A 139 -3.42 -9.42 8.69
N ALA A 140 -2.89 -9.98 7.60
CA ALA A 140 -3.16 -11.37 7.22
C ALA A 140 -2.60 -12.39 8.23
N THR A 141 -1.56 -12.03 8.98
CA THR A 141 -1.05 -12.88 10.08
C THR A 141 -1.80 -12.72 11.40
N SER A 142 -2.71 -11.76 11.51
CA SER A 142 -3.51 -11.55 12.72
C SER A 142 -4.67 -12.54 12.81
N HIS A 143 -5.13 -12.77 14.04
CA HIS A 143 -6.33 -13.54 14.34
C HIS A 143 -7.58 -12.67 14.51
N SER A 144 -7.46 -11.35 14.30
CA SER A 144 -8.59 -10.41 14.38
C SER A 144 -9.27 -10.24 13.03
N LEU A 145 -10.61 -10.33 13.01
CA LEU A 145 -11.41 -10.04 11.80
C LEU A 145 -11.19 -8.60 11.31
N ASP A 146 -11.01 -7.65 12.23
CA ASP A 146 -10.81 -6.24 11.89
C ASP A 146 -9.50 -6.04 11.12
N ASP A 147 -8.43 -6.73 11.53
CA ASP A 147 -7.12 -6.66 10.86
C ASP A 147 -7.17 -7.27 9.45
N TRP A 148 -7.95 -8.33 9.27
CA TRP A 148 -8.22 -8.92 7.96
C TRP A 148 -9.01 -7.99 7.05
N LEU A 149 -10.05 -7.34 7.57
CA LEU A 149 -10.81 -6.34 6.81
C LEU A 149 -9.91 -5.19 6.35
N HIS A 150 -9.01 -4.70 7.24
CA HIS A 150 -8.02 -3.67 6.87
C HIS A 150 -7.07 -4.14 5.77
N ALA A 151 -6.55 -5.37 5.84
CA ALA A 151 -5.69 -5.92 4.80
C ALA A 151 -6.42 -5.97 3.44
N ILE A 152 -7.67 -6.39 3.41
CA ILE A 152 -8.48 -6.41 2.18
C ILE A 152 -8.67 -5.00 1.61
N GLN A 153 -8.85 -3.99 2.47
CA GLN A 153 -8.98 -2.59 2.03
C GLN A 153 -7.71 -2.05 1.36
N LEU A 154 -6.53 -2.46 1.83
CA LEU A 154 -5.25 -2.13 1.18
C LEU A 154 -5.17 -2.73 -0.24
N TYR A 155 -5.62 -3.97 -0.41
CA TYR A 155 -5.68 -4.63 -1.71
C TYR A 155 -6.63 -3.94 -2.70
N ARG A 156 -7.72 -3.34 -2.21
CA ARG A 156 -8.68 -2.57 -3.02
C ARG A 156 -8.17 -1.18 -3.40
N GLY A 157 -7.02 -0.78 -2.86
CA GLY A 157 -6.33 0.43 -3.26
C GLY A 157 -6.95 1.70 -2.67
N ILE A 158 -7.47 1.67 -1.44
CA ILE A 158 -7.88 2.89 -0.74
C ILE A 158 -6.74 3.90 -0.72
N SER A 159 -7.10 5.10 -1.16
CA SER A 159 -6.21 6.16 -1.64
C SER A 159 -5.53 6.90 -0.49
N CYS A 160 -4.36 7.50 -0.77
CA CYS A 160 -3.72 8.47 0.11
C CYS A 160 -4.60 9.67 0.49
N GLN A 161 -5.68 9.89 -0.26
CA GLN A 161 -6.75 10.81 0.09
C GLN A 161 -7.92 9.99 0.64
N GLY A 162 -7.98 9.83 1.96
CA GLY A 162 -9.23 9.51 2.64
C GLY A 162 -9.39 8.10 3.19
N ALA A 163 -8.74 7.83 4.32
CA ALA A 163 -9.55 7.59 5.51
C ALA A 163 -10.12 8.95 5.95
N THR A 164 -11.13 9.45 5.26
CA THR A 164 -11.85 10.63 5.75
C THR A 164 -12.53 10.20 7.04
N MET A 165 -12.06 10.78 8.14
CA MET A 165 -12.72 10.72 9.44
C MET A 165 -14.20 11.10 9.27
N THR A 166 -15.07 10.10 9.25
CA THR A 166 -16.49 10.31 9.59
C THR A 166 -16.52 10.60 11.09
N GLY A 167 -16.36 11.86 11.47
CA GLY A 167 -16.28 12.21 12.89
C GLY A 167 -15.86 13.63 13.26
N CYS A 168 -15.93 14.62 12.38
CA CYS A 168 -15.96 16.02 12.81
C CYS A 168 -17.40 16.53 12.76
N SER A 169 -18.23 16.03 13.68
CA SER A 169 -19.33 16.86 14.17
C SER A 169 -18.70 17.86 15.13
N ASN A 170 -18.44 19.07 14.66
CA ASN A 170 -18.25 20.19 15.56
C ASN A 170 -19.09 21.36 15.06
N GLY A 171 -20.10 21.67 15.85
CA GLY A 171 -20.88 22.87 15.66
C GLY A 171 -19.99 24.10 15.77
N ALA A 172 -20.26 25.08 14.92
CA ALA A 172 -20.03 26.48 15.26
C ALA A 172 -21.10 27.29 14.53
N LYS A 173 -22.14 27.61 15.31
CA LYS A 173 -23.00 28.78 15.13
C LYS A 173 -22.17 30.05 15.36
N PRO A 174 -22.59 31.23 14.89
CA PRO A 174 -23.72 31.93 15.53
C PRO A 174 -24.94 32.17 14.62
#